data_AF-A0A7G8PUD8-F1
#
_entry.id   AF-A0A7G8PUD8-F1
#
_cell.length_a   1.000
_cell.length_b   1.000
_cell.length_c   1.000
_cell.angle_alpha   90.00
_cell.angle_beta   90.00
_cell.angle_gamma   90.00
#
_symmetry.space_group_name_H-M   'P 1'
#
loop_
_entity.id
_entity.type
_entity.pdbx_description
1 polymer ?
#
loop_
_entity_poly.entity_id
_entity_poly.type
_entity_poly.pdbx_seq_one_letter_code
_entity_poly.pdbx_strand_id
1 'polypeptide(L)'
;MKNLLSVFAFAMVLLFSVNNAEAQSLSQDGDRPEVIAKTKVAELSEKFSLNGDQQRALFRAYTAHYSNYRKHVEGKNQKDAAVVASRKKFDEALQENVKKQLTADQYKQWLAMQKQ
;
A
#
# COMPACT_ATOMS: atom_id res chain seq x y z
N MET A 1 31.60 -38.39 -33.72
CA MET A 1 30.54 -39.33 -33.31
C MET A 1 29.77 -38.73 -32.15
N LYS A 2 28.45 -38.58 -32.31
CA LYS A 2 27.35 -38.71 -31.31
C LYS A 2 27.59 -37.96 -29.98
N ASN A 3 26.87 -36.89 -29.66
CA ASN A 3 25.44 -37.00 -29.30
C ASN A 3 24.66 -35.75 -29.71
N LEU A 4 23.68 -35.97 -30.59
CA LEU A 4 22.59 -35.06 -30.89
C LEU A 4 21.47 -35.25 -29.85
N LEU A 5 20.79 -34.14 -29.56
CA LEU A 5 19.35 -34.03 -29.25
C LEU A 5 18.87 -34.52 -27.88
N SER A 6 18.61 -33.55 -27.01
CA SER A 6 17.27 -33.38 -26.45
C SER A 6 16.89 -31.90 -26.43
N VAL A 7 16.26 -31.48 -27.53
CA VAL A 7 15.47 -30.24 -27.60
C VAL A 7 14.22 -30.45 -26.76
N PHE A 8 14.04 -29.62 -25.73
CA PHE A 8 12.70 -29.18 -25.36
C PHE A 8 12.68 -27.66 -25.49
N ALA A 9 11.85 -27.23 -26.44
CA ALA A 9 11.56 -25.85 -26.72
C ALA A 9 10.61 -25.27 -25.67
N PHE A 10 10.57 -23.93 -25.70
CA PHE A 10 9.38 -23.11 -25.55
C PHE A 10 9.13 -22.44 -24.19
N ALA A 11 9.49 -21.15 -24.22
CA ALA A 11 8.66 -20.02 -23.83
C ALA A 11 8.60 -19.57 -22.36
N MET A 12 8.75 -18.24 -22.26
CA MET A 12 8.09 -17.35 -21.32
C MET A 12 8.85 -17.00 -20.03
N VAL A 13 9.95 -16.24 -20.17
CA VAL A 13 10.26 -15.17 -19.20
C VAL A 13 10.81 -13.94 -19.94
N LEU A 14 9.98 -13.33 -20.78
CA LEU A 14 10.14 -11.93 -21.23
C LEU A 14 9.20 -11.00 -20.43
N LEU A 15 9.06 -11.23 -19.11
CA LEU A 15 8.20 -10.40 -18.25
C LEU A 15 8.90 -9.79 -17.02
N PHE A 16 10.21 -10.00 -16.86
CA PHE A 16 11.00 -9.34 -15.81
C PHE A 16 11.99 -8.29 -16.34
N SER A 17 11.68 -7.70 -17.50
CA SER A 17 12.25 -6.40 -17.90
C SER A 17 11.42 -5.26 -17.29
N VAL A 18 11.07 -5.33 -16.00
CA VAL A 18 10.55 -4.17 -15.27
C VAL A 18 11.72 -3.23 -15.01
N ASN A 19 11.87 -2.30 -15.95
CA ASN A 19 12.51 -1.00 -15.85
C ASN A 19 13.19 -0.71 -14.50
N ASN A 20 14.51 -0.87 -14.44
CA ASN A 20 15.36 -0.33 -13.37
C ASN A 20 15.30 1.22 -13.25
N ALA A 21 14.52 1.89 -14.11
CA ALA A 21 14.27 3.33 -14.04
C ALA A 21 13.34 3.75 -12.89
N GLU A 22 12.47 2.87 -12.36
CA GLU A 22 11.58 3.24 -11.24
C GLU A 22 12.29 3.25 -9.87
N ALA A 23 13.39 2.49 -9.73
CA ALA A 23 14.11 2.39 -8.46
C ALA A 23 14.93 3.65 -8.13
N GLN A 24 15.39 4.38 -9.15
CA GLN A 24 16.27 5.55 -8.98
C GLN A 24 15.50 6.84 -8.67
N SER A 25 14.20 6.93 -8.99
CA SER A 25 13.31 8.00 -8.51
C SER A 25 12.78 7.74 -7.10
N LEU A 26 12.71 6.48 -6.67
CA LEU A 26 12.16 6.10 -5.37
C LEU A 26 13.01 6.59 -4.19
N SER A 27 14.33 6.75 -4.39
CA SER A 27 15.27 7.21 -3.35
C SER A 27 15.13 8.69 -2.99
N GLN A 28 14.55 9.52 -3.86
CA GLN A 28 14.39 10.96 -3.61
C GLN A 28 12.97 11.32 -3.12
N ASP A 29 11.98 10.48 -3.45
CA ASP A 29 10.55 10.72 -3.26
C ASP A 29 9.87 9.74 -2.28
N GLY A 30 10.65 8.90 -1.57
CA GLY A 30 10.16 7.80 -0.74
C GLY A 30 9.18 8.19 0.37
N ASP A 31 9.21 9.44 0.82
CA ASP A 31 8.36 9.96 1.90
C ASP A 31 7.10 10.70 1.40
N ARG A 32 6.78 10.54 0.12
CA ARG A 32 5.54 11.08 -0.45
C ARG A 32 4.35 10.23 0.01
N PRO A 33 3.22 10.86 0.42
CA PRO A 33 2.00 10.15 0.82
C PRO A 33 1.54 9.10 -0.19
N GLU A 34 1.70 9.38 -1.48
CA GLU A 34 1.34 8.46 -2.56
C GLU A 34 2.25 7.23 -2.60
N VAL A 35 3.55 7.40 -2.37
CA VAL A 35 4.52 6.30 -2.37
C VAL A 35 4.25 5.38 -1.18
N ILE A 36 4.09 5.96 0.01
CA ILE A 36 3.75 5.22 1.23
C ILE A 36 2.41 4.49 1.06
N ALA A 37 1.39 5.17 0.51
CA ALA A 37 0.09 4.56 0.24
C ALA A 37 0.15 3.42 -0.78
N LYS A 38 0.94 3.56 -1.86
CA LYS A 38 1.11 2.52 -2.88
C LYS A 38 1.73 1.27 -2.27
N THR A 39 2.81 1.42 -1.49
CA THR A 39 3.45 0.31 -0.76
C THR A 39 2.46 -0.33 0.19
N LYS A 40 1.71 0.47 0.96
CA LYS A 40 0.75 -0.08 1.92
C LYS A 40 -0.36 -0.88 1.25
N VAL A 41 -0.93 -0.36 0.16
CA VAL A 41 -1.98 -1.07 -0.58
C VAL A 41 -1.45 -2.32 -1.25
N ALA A 42 -0.22 -2.33 -1.73
CA ALA A 42 0.42 -3.54 -2.27
C ALA A 42 0.52 -4.64 -1.21
N GLU A 43 1.00 -4.31 0.01
CA GLU A 43 1.02 -5.26 1.14
C GLU A 43 -0.37 -5.80 1.49
N LEU A 44 -1.38 -4.92 1.55
CA LEU A 44 -2.76 -5.32 1.85
C LEU A 44 -3.34 -6.18 0.72
N SER A 45 -2.99 -5.89 -0.53
CA SER A 45 -3.43 -6.66 -1.68
C SER A 45 -2.88 -8.08 -1.66
N GLU A 46 -1.60 -8.24 -1.32
CA GLU A 46 -0.97 -9.55 -1.17
C GLU A 46 -1.63 -10.36 -0.05
N LYS A 47 -1.88 -9.72 1.11
CA LYS A 47 -2.45 -10.41 2.28
C LYS A 47 -3.93 -10.78 2.12
N PHE A 48 -4.72 -9.88 1.53
CA PHE A 48 -6.19 -9.98 1.56
C PHE A 48 -6.80 -10.25 0.19
N SER A 49 -5.97 -10.45 -0.84
CA SER A 49 -6.41 -10.64 -2.24
C SER A 49 -7.37 -9.55 -2.69
N LEU A 50 -6.95 -8.29 -2.53
CA LEU A 50 -7.78 -7.13 -2.88
C LEU A 50 -8.03 -7.08 -4.39
N ASN A 51 -9.27 -6.82 -4.79
CA ASN A 51 -9.59 -6.57 -6.19
C ASN A 51 -9.19 -5.13 -6.61
N GLY A 52 -9.21 -4.85 -7.91
CA GLY A 52 -8.76 -3.56 -8.45
C GLY A 52 -9.53 -2.34 -7.94
N ASP A 53 -10.84 -2.46 -7.67
CA ASP A 53 -11.64 -1.38 -7.10
C ASP A 53 -11.26 -1.10 -5.65
N GLN A 54 -11.09 -2.16 -4.85
CA GLN A 54 -10.63 -2.08 -3.48
C GLN A 54 -9.25 -1.42 -3.39
N GLN A 55 -8.30 -1.86 -4.23
CA GLN A 55 -6.96 -1.26 -4.29
C GLN A 55 -7.01 0.24 -4.60
N ARG A 56 -7.77 0.65 -5.63
CA ARG A 56 -7.92 2.07 -6.01
C ARG A 56 -8.59 2.91 -4.92
N ALA A 57 -9.59 2.36 -4.24
CA ALA A 57 -10.29 3.07 -3.18
C ALA A 57 -9.42 3.21 -1.92
N LEU A 58 -8.74 2.14 -1.52
CA LEU A 58 -7.81 2.16 -0.39
C LEU A 58 -6.61 3.06 -0.68
N PHE A 59 -6.08 3.07 -1.90
CA PHE A 59 -4.99 3.96 -2.28
C PHE A 59 -5.34 5.44 -2.04
N ARG A 60 -6.54 5.86 -2.46
CA ARG A 60 -7.04 7.22 -2.20
C ARG A 60 -7.20 7.49 -0.70
N ALA A 61 -7.76 6.55 0.05
CA ALA A 61 -7.95 6.69 1.49
C ALA A 61 -6.63 6.83 2.26
N TYR A 62 -5.65 5.96 1.96
CA TYR A 62 -4.32 5.99 2.58
C TYR A 62 -3.53 7.23 2.18
N THR A 63 -3.59 7.65 0.90
CA THR A 63 -2.93 8.90 0.46
C THR A 63 -3.46 10.11 1.22
N ALA A 64 -4.79 10.21 1.36
CA ALA A 64 -5.42 11.29 2.12
C ALA A 64 -5.02 11.24 3.59
N HIS A 65 -5.01 10.06 4.19
CA HIS A 65 -4.59 9.86 5.58
C HIS A 65 -3.14 10.32 5.81
N TYR A 66 -2.18 9.82 5.03
CA TYR A 66 -0.76 10.20 5.16
C TYR A 66 -0.52 11.67 4.86
N SER A 67 -1.20 12.25 3.86
CA SER A 67 -1.11 13.68 3.56
C SER A 67 -1.61 14.54 4.72
N ASN A 68 -2.70 14.14 5.37
CA ASN A 68 -3.24 14.85 6.54
C ASN A 68 -2.35 14.68 7.77
N TYR A 69 -1.84 13.48 8.00
CA TYR A 69 -0.90 13.19 9.08
C TYR A 69 0.36 14.07 8.97
N ARG A 70 0.95 14.13 7.78
CA ARG A 70 2.12 14.97 7.51
C ARG A 70 1.86 16.45 7.78
N LYS A 71 0.66 16.94 7.45
CA LYS A 71 0.30 18.37 7.63
C LYS A 71 -0.07 18.74 9.06
N HIS A 72 -0.65 17.80 9.83
CA HIS A 72 -1.37 18.12 11.06
C HIS A 72 -0.88 17.35 12.29
N VAL A 73 -0.07 16.31 12.13
CA VAL A 73 0.31 15.40 13.21
C VAL A 73 1.83 15.23 13.29
N GLU A 74 2.49 14.92 12.18
CA GLU A 74 3.94 14.68 12.14
C GLU A 74 4.72 15.96 12.46
N GLY A 75 5.81 15.82 13.23
CA GLY A 75 6.63 16.95 13.67
C GLY A 75 5.96 17.92 14.65
N LYS A 76 4.70 17.69 15.04
CA LYS A 76 3.96 18.53 15.99
C LYS A 76 3.95 17.96 17.41
N ASN A 77 3.63 18.82 18.38
CA ASN A 77 3.47 18.42 19.77
C ASN A 77 2.30 17.44 19.93
N GLN A 78 2.60 16.19 20.26
CA GLN A 78 1.60 15.12 20.39
C GLN A 78 0.68 15.28 21.61
N LYS A 79 1.01 16.19 22.54
CA LYS A 79 0.17 16.51 23.70
C LYS A 79 -0.78 17.67 23.43
N ASP A 80 -0.65 18.35 22.29
CA ASP A 80 -1.55 19.43 21.89
C ASP A 80 -2.93 18.86 21.56
N ALA A 81 -3.98 19.47 22.11
CA ALA A 81 -5.35 19.00 21.95
C ALA A 81 -5.81 18.99 20.48
N ALA A 82 -5.37 19.95 19.67
CA ALA A 82 -5.72 20.00 18.25
C ALA A 82 -4.98 18.92 17.44
N VAL A 83 -3.74 18.59 17.81
CA VAL A 83 -2.98 17.47 17.21
C VAL A 83 -3.63 16.13 17.55
N VAL A 84 -4.02 15.93 18.81
CA VAL A 84 -4.74 14.72 19.26
C VAL A 84 -6.09 14.58 18.54
N ALA A 85 -6.86 15.67 18.43
CA ALA A 85 -8.13 15.67 17.71
C ALA A 85 -7.94 15.37 16.21
N SER A 86 -6.90 15.94 15.59
CA SER A 86 -6.56 15.72 14.19
C SER A 86 -6.20 14.25 13.93
N ARG A 87 -5.33 13.67 14.76
CA ARG A 87 -4.97 12.26 14.71
C ARG A 87 -6.21 11.36 14.72
N LYS A 88 -7.04 11.51 15.76
CA LYS A 88 -8.28 10.75 15.92
C LYS A 88 -9.19 10.87 14.69
N LYS A 89 -9.41 12.09 14.21
CA LYS A 89 -10.26 12.36 13.03
C LYS A 89 -9.76 11.61 11.79
N PHE A 90 -8.45 11.61 11.54
CA PHE A 90 -7.89 10.98 10.35
C PHE A 90 -7.79 9.45 10.46
N ASP A 91 -7.65 8.92 11.68
CA ASP A 91 -7.73 7.49 11.95
C ASP A 91 -9.13 6.96 11.73
N GLU A 92 -10.13 7.63 12.30
CA GLU A 92 -11.55 7.28 12.14
C GLU A 92 -11.97 7.36 10.66
N ALA A 93 -11.59 8.43 9.97
CA ALA A 93 -11.85 8.56 8.53
C ALA A 93 -11.20 7.44 7.72
N LEU A 94 -9.96 7.06 8.02
CA LEU A 94 -9.32 5.93 7.35
C LEU A 94 -10.07 4.63 7.64
N GLN A 95 -10.34 4.34 8.91
CA GLN A 95 -11.03 3.12 9.33
C GLN A 95 -12.41 2.97 8.67
N GLU A 96 -13.19 4.04 8.61
CA GLU A 96 -14.48 4.05 7.91
C GLU A 96 -14.33 3.74 6.42
N ASN A 97 -13.35 4.34 5.76
CA ASN A 97 -13.09 4.06 4.35
C ASN A 97 -12.66 2.62 4.14
N VAL A 98 -11.73 2.09 4.95
CA VAL A 98 -11.31 0.69 4.86
C VAL A 98 -12.50 -0.24 5.03
N LYS A 99 -13.32 -0.03 6.07
CA LYS A 99 -14.51 -0.85 6.34
C LYS A 99 -15.51 -0.87 5.18
N LYS A 100 -15.68 0.25 4.48
CA LYS A 100 -16.59 0.35 3.33
C LYS A 100 -16.09 -0.38 2.08
N GLN A 101 -14.77 -0.53 1.94
CA GLN A 101 -14.16 -1.12 0.74
C GLN A 101 -13.87 -2.62 0.91
N LEU A 102 -13.57 -3.07 2.11
CA LEU A 102 -13.25 -4.47 2.38
C LEU A 102 -14.50 -5.33 2.59
N THR A 103 -14.41 -6.62 2.26
CA THR A 103 -15.40 -7.60 2.71
C THR A 103 -15.31 -7.79 4.23
N ALA A 104 -16.30 -8.44 4.84
CA ALA A 104 -16.30 -8.71 6.27
C ALA A 104 -15.04 -9.49 6.72
N ASP A 105 -14.62 -10.50 5.94
CA ASP A 105 -13.44 -11.31 6.23
C ASP A 105 -12.14 -10.51 6.07
N GLN A 106 -12.02 -9.75 4.97
CA GLN A 106 -10.86 -8.88 4.75
C GLN A 106 -10.75 -7.79 5.83
N TYR A 107 -11.87 -7.20 6.25
CA TYR A 107 -11.89 -6.21 7.32
C TYR A 107 -11.53 -6.81 8.67
N LYS A 108 -11.97 -8.04 8.97
CA LYS A 108 -11.58 -8.77 10.18
C LYS A 108 -10.06 -9.03 10.22
N GLN A 109 -9.47 -9.41 9.08
CA GLN A 109 -8.02 -9.57 8.95
C GLN A 109 -7.28 -8.24 9.11
N TRP A 110 -7.79 -7.16 8.50
CA TRP A 110 -7.25 -5.82 8.68
C TRP A 110 -7.25 -5.38 10.15
N LEU A 111 -8.36 -5.59 10.88
CA LEU A 111 -8.44 -5.29 12.31
C LEU A 111 -7.44 -6.10 13.15
N ALA A 112 -7.18 -7.35 12.79
CA ALA A 112 -6.19 -8.18 13.48
C ALA A 112 -4.76 -7.63 13.29
N MET A 113 -4.44 -7.06 12.13
CA MET A 113 -3.16 -6.41 11.87
C MET A 113 -2.96 -5.11 12.67
N GLN A 114 -4.02 -4.41 13.04
CA GLN A 114 -3.92 -3.15 13.81
C GLN A 114 -3.66 -3.37 15.31
N LYS A 115 -3.82 -4.60 15.81
CA LYS A 115 -3.66 -4.96 17.24
C LYS A 115 -2.27 -5.52 17.56
N GLN A 116 -1.42 -5.69 16.55
CA GLN A 116 -0.03 -6.14 16.68
C GLN A 116 0.88 -4.93 16.76
#